data_AF-A0A959IA66-F1
#
_entry.id   AF-A0A959IA66-F1
#
_cell.length_a   1.000
_cell.length_b   1.000
_cell.length_c   1.000
_cell.angle_alpha   90.00
_cell.angle_beta   90.00
_cell.angle_gamma   90.00
#
_symmetry.space_group_name_H-M   'P 1'
#
loop_
_entity.id
_entity.type
_entity.pdbx_description
1 polymer ?
#
loop_
_entity_poly.entity_id
_entity_poly.type
_entity_poly.pdbx_seq_one_letter_code
_entity_poly.pdbx_strand_id
1 'polypeptide(L)'
;MRNKLQKFTDFTNTLLPHETAYLLSIQQFEDDGRLSILQRIDHNSRQIFQFTPYDLDFDKRKYSHLKNWIEERLRAIDVDAHYEWMSELDRKIMTDSILPNEEKELLRAIRQYEHPIFFFTRFFELAQNYRHFLLIRMRYEDHDLVDDYLRKYRHLYEQSKEINEKLHQATLDIVKQYAENKAESKQWVQWLTEVFYDEQLDGLNRYLALVRLIFIGFNYRQFDFLQEKFDYLDQLFAKGVYYSKRILLNYYSNRLLLHSKFREFDQAVYYGYLSIRDKNHDYLYYATNLGAVLLRQQKQQEALEVMKEAYPEMKVTKNLHTKIGFVAFYI
;
A
#
# COMPACT_ATOMS: atom_id res chain seq x y z
N MET A 1 -11.90 24.84 -25.25
CA MET A 1 -13.01 23.86 -25.31
C MET A 1 -12.72 22.78 -24.28
N ARG A 2 -13.67 22.46 -23.38
CA ARG A 2 -13.45 21.42 -22.36
C ARG A 2 -13.42 20.05 -23.06
N ASN A 3 -12.30 19.34 -23.01
CA ASN A 3 -12.22 17.96 -23.52
C ASN A 3 -13.35 17.13 -22.86
N LYS A 4 -14.19 16.49 -23.68
CA LYS A 4 -15.19 15.55 -23.18
C LYS A 4 -14.46 14.46 -22.38
N LEU A 5 -15.02 14.07 -21.24
CA LEU A 5 -14.47 13.06 -20.32
C LEU A 5 -13.14 13.41 -19.62
N GLN A 6 -12.61 14.64 -19.71
CA GLN A 6 -11.32 14.99 -19.08
C GLN A 6 -11.21 14.56 -17.61
N LYS A 7 -12.23 14.86 -16.77
CA LYS A 7 -12.24 14.46 -15.36
C LYS A 7 -12.17 12.94 -15.14
N PHE A 8 -12.78 12.17 -16.04
CA PHE A 8 -12.73 10.71 -15.99
C PHE A 8 -11.34 10.22 -16.39
N THR A 9 -10.79 10.77 -17.48
CA THR A 9 -9.41 10.50 -17.90
C THR A 9 -8.40 10.79 -16.80
N ASP A 10 -8.48 11.99 -16.19
CA ASP A 10 -7.60 12.40 -15.09
C ASP A 10 -7.69 11.41 -13.92
N PHE A 11 -8.91 11.03 -13.54
CA PHE A 11 -9.13 10.00 -12.50
C PHE A 11 -8.49 8.66 -12.87
N THR A 12 -8.76 8.14 -14.07
CA THR A 12 -8.26 6.83 -14.49
C THR A 12 -6.73 6.79 -14.65
N ASN A 13 -6.10 7.93 -14.95
CA ASN A 13 -4.64 8.02 -15.02
C ASN A 13 -3.97 7.86 -13.66
N THR A 14 -4.71 8.07 -12.55
CA THR A 14 -4.22 7.80 -11.19
C THR A 14 -4.31 6.33 -10.77
N LEU A 15 -5.02 5.50 -11.55
CA LEU A 15 -5.22 4.09 -11.21
C LEU A 15 -3.97 3.29 -11.57
N LEU A 16 -3.67 2.26 -10.78
CA LEU A 16 -2.50 1.38 -10.94
C LEU A 16 -2.90 0.04 -11.59
N PRO A 17 -1.99 -0.64 -12.31
CA PRO A 17 -2.27 -1.93 -12.94
C PRO A 17 -2.86 -2.99 -12.00
N HIS A 18 -2.42 -3.05 -10.74
CA HIS A 18 -2.98 -4.01 -9.78
C HIS A 18 -4.41 -3.66 -9.37
N GLU A 19 -4.73 -2.36 -9.26
CA GLU A 19 -6.09 -1.91 -8.95
C GLU A 19 -7.05 -2.30 -10.07
N THR A 20 -6.67 -2.06 -11.33
CA THR A 20 -7.51 -2.38 -12.50
C THR A 20 -7.63 -3.88 -12.73
N ALA A 21 -6.55 -4.65 -12.50
CA ALA A 21 -6.58 -6.11 -12.52
C ALA A 21 -7.55 -6.68 -11.47
N TYR A 22 -7.48 -6.17 -10.24
CA TYR A 22 -8.40 -6.56 -9.17
C TYR A 22 -9.84 -6.24 -9.54
N LEU A 23 -10.11 -5.02 -10.02
CA LEU A 23 -11.46 -4.61 -10.42
C LEU A 23 -12.03 -5.48 -11.54
N LEU A 24 -11.21 -5.86 -12.53
CA LEU A 24 -11.61 -6.80 -13.57
C LEU A 24 -11.90 -8.21 -13.06
N SER A 25 -11.23 -8.66 -11.99
CA SER A 25 -11.45 -10.00 -11.43
C SER A 25 -12.72 -10.10 -10.59
N ILE A 26 -13.17 -8.98 -10.00
CA ILE A 26 -14.36 -8.95 -9.12
C ILE A 26 -15.62 -8.39 -9.81
N GLN A 27 -15.51 -7.81 -11.00
CA GLN A 27 -16.66 -7.22 -11.69
C GLN A 27 -17.68 -8.30 -12.08
N GLN A 28 -18.96 -7.94 -12.00
CA GLN A 28 -20.10 -8.77 -12.42
C GLN A 28 -21.08 -7.90 -13.24
N PHE A 29 -20.56 -7.16 -14.22
CA PHE A 29 -21.38 -6.26 -15.02
C PHE A 29 -22.22 -7.04 -16.03
N GLU A 30 -23.53 -6.79 -16.02
CA GLU A 30 -24.44 -7.23 -17.09
C GLU A 30 -24.40 -6.29 -18.31
N ASP A 31 -23.90 -5.06 -18.14
CA ASP A 31 -23.76 -4.05 -19.20
C ASP A 31 -22.38 -4.17 -19.87
N ASP A 32 -22.34 -4.73 -21.07
CA ASP A 32 -21.13 -4.86 -21.90
C ASP A 32 -20.39 -3.53 -22.10
N GLY A 33 -21.11 -2.40 -22.09
CA GLY A 33 -20.51 -1.07 -22.19
C GLY A 33 -19.65 -0.72 -20.97
N ARG A 34 -20.08 -1.09 -19.76
CA ARG A 34 -19.28 -0.84 -18.54
C ARG A 34 -18.04 -1.71 -18.51
N LEU A 35 -18.18 -2.97 -18.93
CA LEU A 35 -17.06 -3.90 -19.02
C LEU A 35 -16.02 -3.40 -20.05
N SER A 36 -16.47 -2.98 -21.23
CA SER A 36 -15.60 -2.41 -22.27
C SER A 36 -14.84 -1.17 -21.76
N ILE A 37 -15.51 -0.27 -21.04
CA ILE A 37 -14.83 0.89 -20.43
C ILE A 37 -13.81 0.43 -19.38
N LEU A 38 -14.14 -0.53 -18.51
CA LEU A 38 -13.20 -1.02 -17.50
C LEU A 38 -11.98 -1.73 -18.13
N GLN A 39 -12.17 -2.50 -19.19
CA GLN A 39 -11.08 -3.10 -19.97
C GLN A 39 -10.20 -2.03 -20.62
N ARG A 40 -10.79 -0.94 -21.11
CA ARG A 40 -10.04 0.21 -21.63
C ARG A 40 -9.21 0.88 -20.53
N ILE A 41 -9.76 1.02 -19.32
CA ILE A 41 -9.03 1.54 -18.16
C ILE A 41 -7.85 0.64 -17.82
N ASP A 42 -8.05 -0.68 -17.72
CA ASP A 42 -6.96 -1.65 -17.45
C ASP A 42 -5.87 -1.56 -18.52
N HIS A 43 -6.26 -1.56 -19.80
CA HIS A 43 -5.32 -1.40 -20.91
C HIS A 43 -4.47 -0.13 -20.77
N ASN A 44 -5.10 1.03 -20.57
CA ASN A 44 -4.40 2.30 -20.39
C ASN A 44 -3.52 2.33 -19.11
N SER A 45 -3.96 1.66 -18.05
CA SER A 45 -3.21 1.60 -16.79
C SER A 45 -1.92 0.80 -16.93
N ARG A 46 -1.91 -0.22 -17.80
CA ARG A 46 -0.76 -1.09 -18.13
C ARG A 46 0.12 -0.50 -19.23
N GLN A 47 -0.48 0.11 -20.24
CA GLN A 47 0.22 0.70 -21.39
C GLN A 47 0.51 2.18 -21.12
N ILE A 48 1.37 2.43 -20.14
CA ILE A 48 1.56 3.77 -19.56
C ILE A 48 2.13 4.81 -20.53
N PHE A 49 2.74 4.34 -21.63
CA PHE A 49 3.30 5.16 -22.71
C PHE A 49 2.39 5.26 -23.94
N GLN A 50 1.26 4.53 -23.96
CA GLN A 50 0.34 4.46 -25.10
C GLN A 50 -1.11 4.61 -24.61
N PHE A 51 -1.57 5.85 -24.52
CA PHE A 51 -2.96 6.13 -24.13
C PHE A 51 -3.92 5.85 -25.29
N THR A 52 -4.92 5.01 -25.05
CA THR A 52 -6.05 4.85 -25.98
C THR A 52 -7.27 5.65 -25.50
N PRO A 53 -7.83 6.55 -26.33
CA PRO A 53 -9.00 7.33 -25.98
C PRO A 53 -10.22 6.51 -25.58
N TYR A 54 -11.04 7.07 -24.69
CA TYR A 54 -12.33 6.52 -24.31
C TYR A 54 -13.40 6.79 -25.37
N ASP A 55 -14.35 5.87 -25.50
CA ASP A 55 -15.43 5.95 -26.48
C ASP A 55 -16.44 7.05 -26.10
N LEU A 56 -16.58 8.04 -26.97
CA LEU A 56 -17.44 9.20 -26.73
C LEU A 56 -18.93 8.92 -26.99
N ASP A 57 -19.27 7.77 -27.56
CA ASP A 57 -20.64 7.38 -27.89
C ASP A 57 -21.38 6.77 -26.69
N PHE A 58 -20.65 6.31 -25.66
CA PHE A 58 -21.27 5.90 -24.40
C PHE A 58 -21.87 7.08 -23.63
N ASP A 59 -23.01 6.83 -22.98
CA ASP A 59 -23.63 7.79 -22.05
C ASP A 59 -22.65 8.16 -20.93
N LYS A 60 -22.46 9.47 -20.73
CA LYS A 60 -21.66 10.05 -19.64
C LYS A 60 -22.01 9.49 -18.26
N ARG A 61 -23.27 9.08 -18.04
CA ARG A 61 -23.71 8.42 -16.80
C ARG A 61 -22.95 7.11 -16.57
N LYS A 62 -22.66 6.33 -17.60
CA LYS A 62 -21.87 5.08 -17.48
C LYS A 62 -20.48 5.35 -16.91
N TYR A 63 -19.80 6.37 -17.42
CA TYR A 63 -18.51 6.81 -16.89
C TYR A 63 -18.57 7.24 -15.42
N SER A 64 -19.59 8.01 -15.05
CA SER A 64 -19.76 8.45 -13.66
C SER A 64 -20.07 7.30 -12.71
N HIS A 65 -20.95 6.37 -13.12
CA HIS A 65 -21.27 5.19 -12.33
C HIS A 65 -20.07 4.27 -12.15
N LEU A 66 -19.31 4.04 -13.24
CA LEU A 66 -18.12 3.21 -13.18
C LEU A 66 -17.06 3.85 -12.29
N LYS A 67 -16.85 5.17 -12.39
CA LYS A 67 -15.95 5.90 -11.49
C LYS A 67 -16.31 5.66 -10.01
N ASN A 68 -17.56 5.90 -9.64
CA ASN A 68 -18.01 5.73 -8.25
C ASN A 68 -17.85 4.28 -7.78
N TRP A 69 -18.18 3.32 -8.65
CA TRP A 69 -18.01 1.90 -8.36
C TRP A 69 -16.54 1.54 -8.14
N ILE A 70 -15.61 2.08 -8.93
CA ILE A 70 -14.17 1.87 -8.74
C ILE A 70 -13.73 2.43 -7.38
N GLU A 71 -14.09 3.69 -7.08
CA GLU A 71 -13.72 4.33 -5.80
C GLU A 71 -14.25 3.55 -4.60
N GLU A 72 -15.50 3.08 -4.65
CA GLU A 72 -16.11 2.26 -3.59
C GLU A 72 -15.40 0.92 -3.42
N ARG A 73 -15.12 0.20 -4.53
CA ARG A 73 -14.51 -1.13 -4.48
C ARG A 73 -13.06 -1.11 -4.00
N LEU A 74 -12.28 -0.12 -4.43
CA LEU A 74 -10.91 0.04 -3.96
C LEU A 74 -10.88 0.49 -2.48
N ARG A 75 -11.75 1.41 -2.09
CA ARG A 75 -11.84 1.86 -0.68
C ARG A 75 -12.22 0.71 0.26
N ALA A 76 -13.08 -0.21 -0.18
CA ALA A 76 -13.51 -1.35 0.62
C ALA A 76 -12.38 -2.33 0.99
N ILE A 77 -11.32 -2.40 0.18
CA ILE A 77 -10.14 -3.25 0.45
C ILE A 77 -8.91 -2.45 0.89
N ASP A 78 -9.02 -1.12 0.99
CA ASP A 78 -7.90 -0.25 1.35
C ASP A 78 -7.60 -0.35 2.85
N VAL A 79 -6.44 -0.93 3.17
CA VAL A 79 -6.01 -1.11 4.56
C VAL A 79 -5.80 0.22 5.28
N ASP A 80 -5.38 1.28 4.58
CA ASP A 80 -5.17 2.60 5.18
C ASP A 80 -6.55 3.27 5.47
N ALA A 81 -7.55 3.07 4.61
CA ALA A 81 -8.92 3.53 4.87
C ALA A 81 -9.56 2.78 6.05
N HIS A 82 -9.30 1.47 6.17
CA HIS A 82 -9.74 0.67 7.31
C HIS A 82 -9.07 1.15 8.61
N TYR A 83 -7.78 1.49 8.58
CA TYR A 83 -7.07 2.04 9.73
C TYR A 83 -7.62 3.39 10.19
N GLU A 84 -7.95 4.28 9.25
CA GLU A 84 -8.57 5.57 9.56
C GLU A 84 -9.93 5.38 10.25
N TRP A 85 -10.78 4.47 9.73
CA TRP A 85 -12.06 4.13 10.36
C TRP A 85 -11.89 3.63 11.79
N MET A 86 -10.97 2.68 12.03
CA MET A 86 -10.69 2.17 13.39
C MET A 86 -10.21 3.27 14.33
N SER A 87 -9.32 4.15 13.85
CA SER A 87 -8.73 5.21 14.66
C SER A 87 -9.79 6.25 15.08
N GLU A 88 -10.71 6.58 14.18
CA GLU A 88 -11.81 7.50 14.47
C GLU A 88 -12.81 6.90 15.46
N LEU A 89 -13.13 5.61 15.32
CA LEU A 89 -13.98 4.92 16.30
C LEU A 89 -13.33 4.86 17.68
N ASP A 90 -12.04 4.50 17.75
CA ASP A 90 -11.31 4.43 19.01
C ASP A 90 -11.34 5.78 19.73
N ARG A 91 -11.03 6.86 19.00
CA ARG A 91 -11.13 8.23 19.49
C ARG A 91 -12.53 8.51 20.05
N LYS A 92 -13.59 8.18 19.31
CA LYS A 92 -14.98 8.42 19.74
C LYS A 92 -15.38 7.59 20.96
N ILE A 93 -14.90 6.37 21.08
CA ILE A 93 -15.14 5.52 22.25
C ILE A 93 -14.42 6.10 23.47
N MET A 94 -13.15 6.50 23.32
CA MET A 94 -12.38 7.12 24.40
C MET A 94 -12.95 8.45 24.87
N THR A 95 -13.61 9.20 23.99
CA THR A 95 -14.26 10.49 24.31
C THR A 95 -15.76 10.39 24.54
N ASP A 96 -16.33 9.19 24.65
CA ASP A 96 -17.77 8.95 24.83
C ASP A 96 -18.68 9.65 23.80
N SER A 97 -18.18 9.81 22.57
CA SER A 97 -18.88 10.51 21.47
C SER A 97 -19.28 9.58 20.32
N ILE A 98 -19.21 8.26 20.51
CA ILE A 98 -19.61 7.26 19.52
C ILE A 98 -21.15 7.26 19.35
N LEU A 99 -21.60 7.18 18.10
CA LEU A 99 -23.02 7.19 17.74
C LEU A 99 -23.59 5.77 17.58
N PRO A 100 -24.92 5.56 17.76
CA PRO A 100 -25.52 4.22 17.68
C PRO A 100 -25.32 3.49 16.34
N ASN A 101 -25.23 4.20 15.22
CA ASN A 101 -24.94 3.60 13.91
C ASN A 101 -23.49 3.11 13.81
N GLU A 102 -22.56 3.85 14.40
CA GLU A 102 -21.13 3.52 14.43
C GLU A 102 -20.87 2.30 15.33
N GLU A 103 -21.57 2.21 16.46
CA GLU A 103 -21.57 1.01 17.31
C GLU A 103 -22.05 -0.23 16.56
N LYS A 104 -23.14 -0.11 15.80
CA LYS A 104 -23.66 -1.21 14.97
C LYS A 104 -22.65 -1.66 13.92
N GLU A 105 -21.93 -0.73 13.30
CA GLU A 105 -20.87 -1.03 12.34
C GLU A 105 -19.71 -1.77 13.01
N LEU A 106 -19.26 -1.31 14.18
CA LEU A 106 -18.19 -1.97 14.93
C LEU A 106 -18.58 -3.39 15.37
N LEU A 107 -19.76 -3.56 15.96
CA LEU A 107 -20.26 -4.87 16.37
C LEU A 107 -20.39 -5.83 15.18
N ARG A 108 -20.82 -5.32 14.02
CA ARG A 108 -20.85 -6.11 12.78
C ARG A 108 -19.46 -6.52 12.34
N ALA A 109 -18.49 -5.62 12.38
CA ALA A 109 -17.09 -5.92 12.04
C ALA A 109 -16.49 -6.98 12.97
N ILE A 110 -16.77 -6.92 14.28
CA ILE A 110 -16.33 -7.93 15.26
C ILE A 110 -16.99 -9.28 14.99
N ARG A 111 -18.29 -9.29 14.69
CA ARG A 111 -19.05 -10.53 14.40
C ARG A 111 -18.60 -11.20 13.11
N GLN A 112 -18.29 -10.41 12.08
CA GLN A 112 -17.88 -10.87 10.75
C GLN A 112 -16.36 -10.96 10.60
N TYR A 113 -15.62 -10.92 11.72
CA TYR A 113 -14.18 -10.86 11.69
C TYR A 113 -13.56 -12.16 11.14
N GLU A 114 -12.80 -12.02 10.06
CA GLU A 114 -11.97 -13.06 9.46
C GLU A 114 -10.49 -12.76 9.74
N HIS A 115 -9.81 -13.70 10.39
CA HIS A 115 -8.41 -13.54 10.77
C HIS A 115 -7.47 -14.03 9.65
N PRO A 116 -6.30 -13.39 9.43
CA PRO A 116 -5.86 -12.10 9.96
C PRO A 116 -6.12 -10.92 9.00
N ILE A 117 -6.66 -9.82 9.53
CA ILE A 117 -6.66 -8.52 8.83
C ILE A 117 -5.28 -7.84 8.91
N PHE A 118 -5.01 -6.85 8.05
CA PHE A 118 -3.72 -6.15 8.01
C PHE A 118 -3.33 -5.49 9.35
N PHE A 119 -4.26 -4.79 9.98
CA PHE A 119 -4.03 -4.04 11.23
C PHE A 119 -4.66 -4.74 12.46
N PHE A 120 -4.50 -6.06 12.56
CA PHE A 120 -5.15 -6.87 13.60
C PHE A 120 -4.90 -6.38 15.04
N THR A 121 -3.65 -6.08 15.41
CA THR A 121 -3.31 -5.61 16.76
C THR A 121 -4.11 -4.36 17.16
N ARG A 122 -4.33 -3.46 16.20
CA ARG A 122 -5.09 -2.21 16.41
C ARG A 122 -6.58 -2.45 16.53
N PHE A 123 -7.12 -3.34 15.71
CA PHE A 123 -8.53 -3.74 15.82
C PHE A 123 -8.81 -4.45 17.16
N PHE A 124 -7.86 -5.27 17.63
CA PHE A 124 -7.95 -5.90 18.94
C PHE A 124 -7.96 -4.87 20.08
N GLU A 125 -7.07 -3.88 20.04
CA GLU A 125 -7.03 -2.78 21.02
C GLU A 125 -8.33 -1.95 21.02
N LEU A 126 -8.86 -1.61 19.84
CA LEU A 126 -10.17 -0.96 19.68
C LEU A 126 -11.28 -1.79 20.34
N ALA A 127 -11.32 -3.10 20.12
CA ALA A 127 -12.30 -3.98 20.73
C ALA A 127 -12.14 -4.05 22.28
N GLN A 128 -10.91 -4.01 22.80
CA GLN A 128 -10.67 -3.93 24.25
C GLN A 128 -11.26 -2.65 24.85
N ASN A 129 -10.96 -1.52 24.22
CA ASN A 129 -11.48 -0.21 24.59
C ASN A 129 -13.02 -0.18 24.55
N TYR A 130 -13.62 -0.75 23.50
CA TYR A 130 -15.06 -0.84 23.38
C TYR A 130 -15.69 -1.76 24.45
N ARG A 131 -15.08 -2.89 24.78
CA ARG A 131 -15.55 -3.75 25.88
C ARG A 131 -15.63 -2.99 27.21
N HIS A 132 -14.63 -2.17 27.51
CA HIS A 132 -14.65 -1.32 28.72
C HIS A 132 -15.79 -0.30 28.68
N PHE A 133 -16.00 0.33 27.52
CA PHE A 133 -17.11 1.26 27.31
C PHE A 133 -18.48 0.61 27.54
N LEU A 134 -18.67 -0.62 27.08
CA LEU A 134 -19.91 -1.40 27.24
C LEU A 134 -20.16 -1.81 28.70
N LEU A 135 -19.13 -2.28 29.40
CA LEU A 135 -19.24 -2.80 30.76
C LEU A 135 -19.69 -1.73 31.76
N ILE A 136 -19.10 -0.53 31.70
CA ILE A 136 -19.48 0.61 32.55
C ILE A 136 -20.95 1.00 32.35
N ARG A 137 -21.49 0.74 31.15
CA ARG A 137 -22.85 1.08 30.74
C ARG A 137 -23.82 -0.09 30.85
N MET A 138 -23.43 -1.20 31.48
CA MET A 138 -24.26 -2.40 31.70
C MET A 138 -24.84 -3.00 30.40
N ARG A 139 -24.13 -2.89 29.27
CA ARG A 139 -24.55 -3.45 27.97
C ARG A 139 -24.06 -4.90 27.80
N TYR A 140 -24.70 -5.83 28.51
CA TYR A 140 -24.19 -7.20 28.67
C TYR A 140 -24.14 -8.02 27.37
N GLU A 141 -25.18 -7.98 26.52
CA GLU A 141 -25.21 -8.79 25.29
C GLU A 141 -24.09 -8.41 24.32
N ASP A 142 -23.91 -7.12 24.08
CA ASP A 142 -22.83 -6.60 23.24
C ASP A 142 -21.46 -6.86 23.90
N HIS A 143 -21.37 -6.75 25.22
CA HIS A 143 -20.15 -7.03 25.96
C HIS A 143 -19.69 -8.47 25.76
N ASP A 144 -20.60 -9.44 25.86
CA ASP A 144 -20.26 -10.87 25.73
C ASP A 144 -19.74 -11.19 24.33
N LEU A 145 -20.35 -10.62 23.28
CA LEU A 145 -19.86 -10.73 21.91
C LEU A 145 -18.42 -10.23 21.75
N VAL A 146 -18.11 -9.07 22.35
CA VAL A 146 -16.77 -8.47 22.27
C VAL A 146 -15.79 -9.25 23.15
N ASP A 147 -16.20 -9.71 24.32
CA ASP A 147 -15.33 -10.47 25.23
C ASP A 147 -14.96 -11.84 24.64
N ASP A 148 -15.89 -12.53 23.98
CA ASP A 148 -15.63 -13.77 23.27
C ASP A 148 -14.60 -13.59 22.14
N TYR A 149 -14.73 -12.51 21.36
CA TYR A 149 -13.72 -12.13 20.35
C TYR A 149 -12.34 -11.94 21.00
N LEU A 150 -12.27 -11.17 22.09
CA LEU A 150 -11.00 -10.87 22.77
C LEU A 150 -10.37 -12.11 23.41
N ARG A 151 -11.16 -13.03 23.96
CA ARG A 151 -10.67 -14.31 24.48
C ARG A 151 -10.14 -15.20 23.37
N LYS A 152 -10.88 -15.32 22.26
CA LYS A 152 -10.52 -16.16 21.12
C LYS A 152 -9.17 -15.75 20.51
N TYR A 153 -8.91 -14.46 20.38
CA TYR A 153 -7.72 -13.96 19.66
C TYR A 153 -6.59 -13.44 20.58
N ARG A 154 -6.69 -13.62 21.91
CA ARG A 154 -5.70 -13.12 22.88
C ARG A 154 -4.28 -13.59 22.61
N HIS A 155 -4.09 -14.89 22.42
CA HIS A 155 -2.76 -15.47 22.17
C HIS A 155 -2.13 -14.89 20.89
N LEU A 156 -2.93 -14.76 19.82
CA LEU A 156 -2.49 -14.20 18.55
C LEU A 156 -2.11 -12.73 18.70
N TYR A 157 -2.86 -11.95 19.49
CA TYR A 157 -2.52 -10.56 19.79
C TYR A 157 -1.17 -10.44 20.51
N GLU A 158 -0.93 -11.27 21.53
CA GLU A 158 0.32 -11.30 22.29
C GLU A 158 1.50 -11.68 21.38
N GLN A 159 1.34 -12.72 20.55
CA GLN A 159 2.33 -13.13 19.55
C GLN A 159 2.64 -12.02 18.54
N SER A 160 1.61 -11.36 17.98
CA SER A 160 1.81 -10.25 17.03
C SER A 160 2.61 -9.10 17.66
N LYS A 161 2.42 -8.81 18.95
CA LYS A 161 3.19 -7.77 19.65
C LYS A 161 4.64 -8.16 19.87
N GLU A 162 4.90 -9.40 20.27
CA GLU A 162 6.26 -9.91 20.45
C GLU A 162 7.05 -9.89 19.14
N ILE A 163 6.41 -10.30 18.04
CA ILE A 163 7.00 -10.25 16.70
C ILE A 163 7.30 -8.79 16.31
N ASN A 164 6.38 -7.86 16.58
CA ASN A 164 6.57 -6.45 16.29
C ASN A 164 7.79 -5.87 17.02
N GLU A 165 7.97 -6.21 18.30
CA GLU A 165 9.14 -5.80 19.08
C GLU A 165 10.44 -6.42 18.53
N LYS A 166 10.41 -7.71 18.16
CA LYS A 166 11.56 -8.36 17.55
C LYS A 166 11.92 -7.77 16.17
N LEU A 167 10.93 -7.32 15.40
CA LEU A 167 11.16 -6.55 14.16
C LEU A 167 11.88 -5.22 14.43
N HIS A 168 11.59 -4.56 15.57
CA HIS A 168 12.31 -3.35 15.96
C HIS A 168 13.79 -3.64 16.23
N GLN A 169 14.11 -4.72 16.96
CA GLN A 169 15.49 -5.15 17.20
C GLN A 169 16.24 -5.43 15.89
N ALA A 170 15.62 -6.19 14.97
CA ALA A 170 16.21 -6.43 13.65
C ALA A 170 16.47 -5.12 12.88
N THR A 171 15.58 -4.13 13.00
CA THR A 171 15.74 -2.83 12.36
C THR A 171 16.99 -2.11 12.87
N LEU A 172 17.27 -2.13 14.17
CA LEU A 172 18.45 -1.51 14.76
C LEU A 172 19.75 -2.10 14.18
N ASP A 173 19.83 -3.41 14.06
CA ASP A 173 21.01 -4.09 13.51
C ASP A 173 21.20 -3.77 12.02
N ILE A 174 20.12 -3.80 11.24
CA ILE A 174 20.14 -3.50 9.80
C ILE A 174 20.60 -2.07 9.53
N VAL A 175 20.06 -1.10 10.28
CA VAL A 175 20.42 0.32 10.12
C VAL A 175 21.87 0.57 10.55
N LYS A 176 22.31 -0.01 11.68
CA LYS A 176 23.72 0.07 12.11
C LYS A 176 24.66 -0.55 11.08
N GLN A 177 24.27 -1.65 10.46
CA GLN A 177 25.04 -2.28 9.39
C GLN A 177 25.15 -1.36 8.16
N TYR A 178 24.06 -0.71 7.74
CA TYR A 178 24.08 0.27 6.66
C TYR A 178 24.98 1.49 6.96
N ALA A 179 24.85 2.05 8.16
CA ALA A 179 25.53 3.29 8.53
C ALA A 179 27.02 3.11 8.85
N GLU A 180 27.38 2.00 9.51
CA GLU A 180 28.73 1.82 10.07
C GLU A 180 29.51 0.67 9.45
N ASN A 181 28.86 -0.19 8.65
CA ASN A 181 29.43 -1.42 8.10
C ASN A 181 30.03 -2.37 9.16
N LYS A 182 29.51 -2.32 10.39
CA LYS A 182 30.05 -3.04 11.57
C LYS A 182 29.12 -4.10 12.17
N ALA A 183 27.80 -3.97 12.01
CA ALA A 183 26.84 -4.94 12.54
C ALA A 183 26.56 -6.05 11.50
N GLU A 184 26.41 -7.29 11.94
CA GLU A 184 25.94 -8.38 11.08
C GLU A 184 24.42 -8.48 11.15
N SER A 185 23.73 -8.33 10.02
CA SER A 185 22.26 -8.39 9.95
C SER A 185 21.73 -9.60 9.17
N LYS A 186 22.61 -10.42 8.58
CA LYS A 186 22.24 -11.63 7.83
C LYS A 186 21.52 -12.67 8.68
N GLN A 187 21.83 -12.74 9.98
CA GLN A 187 21.17 -13.63 10.93
C GLN A 187 19.64 -13.48 10.96
N TRP A 188 19.13 -12.30 10.59
CA TRP A 188 17.70 -12.01 10.57
C TRP A 188 16.98 -12.57 9.34
N VAL A 189 17.69 -12.95 8.27
CA VAL A 189 17.08 -13.32 6.98
C VAL A 189 16.10 -14.49 7.13
N GLN A 190 16.51 -15.55 7.84
CA GLN A 190 15.67 -16.73 8.02
C GLN A 190 14.38 -16.36 8.78
N TRP A 191 14.52 -15.75 9.96
CA TRP A 191 13.38 -15.39 10.80
C TRP A 191 12.44 -14.39 10.11
N LEU A 192 12.97 -13.37 9.42
CA LEU A 192 12.14 -12.41 8.67
C LEU A 192 11.40 -13.09 7.51
N THR A 193 12.02 -14.10 6.88
CA THR A 193 11.38 -14.87 5.80
C THR A 193 10.22 -15.71 6.36
N GLU A 194 10.42 -16.36 7.51
CA GLU A 194 9.36 -17.09 8.22
C GLU A 194 8.19 -16.15 8.56
N VAL A 195 8.46 -14.97 9.14
CA VAL A 195 7.42 -13.98 9.46
C VAL A 195 6.70 -13.49 8.20
N PHE A 196 7.39 -13.27 7.09
CA PHE A 196 6.77 -12.78 5.86
C PHE A 196 5.78 -13.79 5.25
N TYR A 197 6.13 -15.08 5.27
CA TYR A 197 5.31 -16.15 4.69
C TYR A 197 4.26 -16.74 5.66
N ASP A 198 4.29 -16.38 6.94
CA ASP A 198 3.29 -16.84 7.90
C ASP A 198 1.93 -16.15 7.67
N GLU A 199 1.03 -16.82 6.96
CA GLU A 199 -0.32 -16.33 6.66
C GLU A 199 -1.26 -16.29 7.87
N GLN A 200 -0.84 -16.81 9.03
CA GLN A 200 -1.58 -16.65 10.30
C GLN A 200 -1.26 -15.31 10.99
N LEU A 201 -0.20 -14.60 10.56
CA LEU A 201 0.15 -13.29 11.12
C LEU A 201 -0.55 -12.13 10.41
N ASP A 202 -0.69 -11.04 11.15
CA ASP A 202 -1.22 -9.79 10.64
C ASP A 202 -0.38 -9.22 9.50
N GLY A 203 -1.07 -8.61 8.53
CA GLY A 203 -0.44 -8.08 7.32
C GLY A 203 0.61 -7.01 7.60
N LEU A 204 0.46 -6.22 8.67
CA LEU A 204 1.43 -5.21 9.04
C LEU A 204 2.77 -5.84 9.42
N ASN A 205 2.79 -6.83 10.31
CA ASN A 205 4.03 -7.51 10.70
C ASN A 205 4.69 -8.23 9.51
N ARG A 206 3.89 -8.92 8.68
CA ARG A 206 4.38 -9.57 7.46
C ARG A 206 5.02 -8.56 6.50
N TYR A 207 4.35 -7.44 6.25
CA TYR A 207 4.85 -6.37 5.39
C TYR A 207 6.12 -5.71 5.98
N LEU A 208 6.14 -5.45 7.29
CA LEU A 208 7.31 -4.90 7.97
C LEU A 208 8.51 -5.84 7.86
N ALA A 209 8.32 -7.16 7.94
CA ALA A 209 9.38 -8.14 7.72
C ALA A 209 9.96 -8.06 6.31
N LEU A 210 9.10 -7.96 5.28
CA LEU A 210 9.53 -7.75 3.90
C LEU A 210 10.38 -6.48 3.74
N VAL A 211 9.96 -5.36 4.33
CA VAL A 211 10.74 -4.11 4.28
C VAL A 211 12.16 -4.34 4.79
N ARG A 212 12.35 -5.08 5.90
CA ARG A 212 13.68 -5.38 6.45
C ARG A 212 14.48 -6.29 5.53
N LEU A 213 13.84 -7.31 4.96
CA LEU A 213 14.47 -8.20 3.97
C LEU A 213 14.98 -7.41 2.77
N ILE A 214 14.21 -6.44 2.27
CA ILE A 214 14.62 -5.54 1.19
C ILE A 214 15.91 -4.79 1.59
N PHE A 215 15.94 -4.16 2.77
CA PHE A 215 17.16 -3.48 3.25
C PHE A 215 18.37 -4.42 3.31
N ILE A 216 18.21 -5.63 3.87
CA ILE A 216 19.28 -6.62 3.94
C ILE A 216 19.78 -6.99 2.54
N GLY A 217 18.86 -7.30 1.61
CA GLY A 217 19.22 -7.67 0.24
C GLY A 217 19.97 -6.55 -0.50
N PHE A 218 19.57 -5.28 -0.31
CA PHE A 218 20.30 -4.15 -0.86
C PHE A 218 21.67 -3.92 -0.22
N ASN A 219 21.77 -4.05 1.11
CA ASN A 219 23.02 -3.84 1.83
C ASN A 219 24.08 -4.91 1.48
N TYR A 220 23.67 -6.17 1.33
CA TYR A 220 24.56 -7.28 0.98
C TYR A 220 24.62 -7.59 -0.52
N ARG A 221 23.89 -6.83 -1.35
CA ARG A 221 23.76 -7.05 -2.80
C ARG A 221 23.28 -8.46 -3.16
N GLN A 222 22.38 -9.00 -2.36
CA GLN A 222 21.73 -10.29 -2.57
C GLN A 222 20.30 -10.03 -3.08
N PHE A 223 20.14 -10.02 -4.40
CA PHE A 223 18.89 -9.62 -5.04
C PHE A 223 17.98 -10.80 -5.39
N ASP A 224 18.55 -11.98 -5.63
CA ASP A 224 17.80 -13.15 -6.13
C ASP A 224 16.69 -13.57 -5.18
N PHE A 225 16.95 -13.62 -3.87
CA PHE A 225 15.93 -13.99 -2.88
C PHE A 225 14.83 -12.93 -2.69
N LEU A 226 15.07 -11.68 -3.12
CA LEU A 226 14.07 -10.62 -3.10
C LEU A 226 13.08 -10.78 -4.25
N GLN A 227 13.55 -11.24 -5.41
CA GLN A 227 12.69 -11.45 -6.58
C GLN A 227 11.53 -12.39 -6.25
N GLU A 228 11.82 -13.55 -5.65
CA GLU A 228 10.82 -14.51 -5.17
C GLU A 228 9.77 -13.86 -4.25
N LYS A 229 10.21 -12.98 -3.35
CA LYS A 229 9.33 -12.32 -2.38
C LYS A 229 8.46 -11.26 -3.02
N PHE A 230 9.00 -10.52 -3.99
CA PHE A 230 8.22 -9.58 -4.77
C PHE A 230 7.20 -10.30 -5.66
N ASP A 231 7.54 -11.44 -6.25
CA ASP A 231 6.62 -12.20 -7.09
C ASP A 231 5.46 -12.78 -6.26
N TYR A 232 5.72 -13.21 -5.02
CA TYR A 232 4.65 -13.57 -4.08
C TYR A 232 3.78 -12.36 -3.70
N LEU A 233 4.40 -11.20 -3.40
CA LEU A 233 3.65 -9.98 -3.07
C LEU A 233 2.80 -9.46 -4.25
N ASP A 234 3.29 -9.58 -5.48
CA ASP A 234 2.57 -9.24 -6.71
C ASP A 234 1.24 -10.03 -6.81
N GLN A 235 1.29 -11.34 -6.52
CA GLN A 235 0.10 -12.20 -6.49
C GLN A 235 -0.90 -11.79 -5.42
N LEU A 236 -0.43 -11.31 -4.26
CA LEU A 236 -1.30 -10.79 -3.20
C LEU A 236 -2.00 -9.51 -3.64
N PHE A 237 -1.26 -8.55 -4.22
CA PHE A 237 -1.87 -7.30 -4.72
C PHE A 237 -2.86 -7.53 -5.85
N ALA A 238 -2.58 -8.47 -6.76
CA ALA A 238 -3.52 -8.83 -7.83
C ALA A 238 -4.87 -9.33 -7.30
N LYS A 239 -4.88 -9.90 -6.09
CA LYS A 239 -6.09 -10.36 -5.37
C LYS A 239 -6.70 -9.28 -4.47
N GLY A 240 -6.13 -8.07 -4.42
CA GLY A 240 -6.56 -7.01 -3.50
C GLY A 240 -6.12 -7.21 -2.05
N VAL A 241 -5.25 -8.19 -1.77
CA VAL A 241 -4.75 -8.46 -0.42
C VAL A 241 -3.69 -7.42 -0.05
N TYR A 242 -3.81 -6.85 1.16
CA TYR A 242 -2.91 -5.82 1.70
C TYR A 242 -2.85 -4.54 0.87
N TYR A 243 -3.86 -4.31 0.05
CA TYR A 243 -3.93 -3.13 -0.79
C TYR A 243 -4.04 -1.87 0.06
N SER A 244 -3.10 -0.95 -0.16
CA SER A 244 -3.38 0.48 -0.13
C SER A 244 -2.55 1.12 -1.24
N LYS A 245 -3.00 2.26 -1.74
CA LYS A 245 -2.25 2.97 -2.79
C LYS A 245 -0.82 3.28 -2.33
N ARG A 246 -0.63 3.67 -1.06
CA ARG A 246 0.69 3.92 -0.46
C ARG A 246 1.61 2.70 -0.54
N ILE A 247 1.14 1.54 -0.10
CA ILE A 247 1.93 0.30 -0.09
C ILE A 247 2.27 -0.11 -1.53
N LEU A 248 1.31 -0.01 -2.44
CA LEU A 248 1.49 -0.40 -3.84
C LEU A 248 2.49 0.50 -4.58
N LEU A 249 2.48 1.82 -4.34
CA LEU A 249 3.49 2.73 -4.89
C LEU A 249 4.89 2.41 -4.36
N ASN A 250 5.01 2.07 -3.06
CA ASN A 250 6.28 1.63 -2.49
C ASN A 250 6.78 0.33 -3.12
N TYR A 251 5.89 -0.64 -3.35
CA TYR A 251 6.19 -1.87 -4.09
C TYR A 251 6.78 -1.56 -5.47
N TYR A 252 6.14 -0.68 -6.25
CA TYR A 252 6.64 -0.30 -7.57
C TYR A 252 8.00 0.41 -7.51
N SER A 253 8.23 1.28 -6.51
CA SER A 253 9.55 1.91 -6.35
C SER A 253 10.64 0.86 -6.05
N ASN A 254 10.33 -0.13 -5.21
CA ASN A 254 11.26 -1.21 -4.92
C ASN A 254 11.50 -2.12 -6.14
N ARG A 255 10.48 -2.40 -6.96
CA ARG A 255 10.65 -3.12 -8.25
C ARG A 255 11.56 -2.33 -9.19
N LEU A 256 11.40 -1.00 -9.30
CA LEU A 256 12.34 -0.17 -10.06
C LEU A 256 13.77 -0.40 -9.61
N LEU A 257 14.01 -0.35 -8.29
CA LEU A 257 15.36 -0.50 -7.75
C LEU A 257 15.93 -1.88 -8.07
N LEU A 258 15.13 -2.93 -7.93
CA LEU A 258 15.54 -4.30 -8.23
C LEU A 258 15.89 -4.48 -9.71
N HIS A 259 14.99 -4.09 -10.63
CA HIS A 259 15.23 -4.17 -12.07
C HIS A 259 16.45 -3.33 -12.50
N SER A 260 16.68 -2.19 -11.86
CA SER A 260 17.88 -1.35 -12.09
C SER A 260 19.18 -2.08 -11.71
N LYS A 261 19.17 -2.97 -10.69
CA LYS A 261 20.34 -3.78 -10.32
C LYS A 261 20.61 -4.90 -11.32
N PHE A 262 19.58 -5.47 -11.92
CA PHE A 262 19.70 -6.44 -13.01
C PHE A 262 19.94 -5.81 -14.38
N ARG A 263 20.05 -4.48 -14.46
CA ARG A 263 20.21 -3.70 -15.71
C ARG A 263 19.03 -3.83 -16.67
N GLU A 264 17.85 -4.19 -16.16
CA GLU A 264 16.59 -4.27 -16.89
C GLU A 264 15.92 -2.89 -16.91
N PHE A 265 16.59 -1.94 -17.59
CA PHE A 265 16.27 -0.52 -17.43
C PHE A 265 14.87 -0.14 -17.93
N ASP A 266 14.35 -0.79 -18.98
CA ASP A 266 13.00 -0.50 -19.47
C ASP A 266 11.94 -0.87 -18.43
N GLN A 267 12.12 -1.99 -17.74
CA GLN A 267 11.24 -2.38 -16.63
C GLN A 267 11.42 -1.47 -15.43
N ALA A 268 12.66 -1.08 -15.12
CA ALA A 268 12.90 -0.11 -14.07
C ALA A 268 12.18 1.22 -14.34
N VAL A 269 12.22 1.74 -15.57
CA VAL A 269 11.47 2.95 -15.97
C VAL A 269 9.97 2.75 -15.86
N TYR A 270 9.45 1.62 -16.35
CA TYR A 270 8.04 1.26 -16.24
C TYR A 270 7.53 1.34 -14.78
N TYR A 271 8.20 0.62 -13.89
CA TYR A 271 7.85 0.61 -12.46
C TYR A 271 8.07 1.97 -11.79
N GLY A 272 9.07 2.74 -12.24
CA GLY A 272 9.30 4.09 -11.74
C GLY A 272 8.14 5.03 -12.00
N TYR A 273 7.63 5.06 -13.23
CA TYR A 273 6.46 5.88 -13.56
C TYR A 273 5.23 5.46 -12.77
N LEU A 274 5.04 4.16 -12.54
CA LEU A 274 3.95 3.68 -11.67
C LEU A 274 4.11 4.20 -10.22
N SER A 275 5.34 4.20 -9.68
CA SER A 275 5.59 4.62 -8.30
C SER A 275 5.36 6.10 -8.02
N ILE A 276 5.32 6.95 -9.06
CA ILE A 276 5.10 8.41 -8.93
C ILE A 276 3.70 8.85 -9.36
N ARG A 277 2.76 7.93 -9.58
CA ARG A 277 1.38 8.27 -9.99
C ARG A 277 0.59 9.04 -8.94
N ASP A 278 1.03 9.02 -7.68
CA ASP A 278 0.43 9.80 -6.61
C ASP A 278 1.51 10.35 -5.67
N LYS A 279 1.17 11.44 -4.96
CA LYS A 279 2.07 12.12 -4.04
C LYS A 279 1.87 11.62 -2.62
N ASN A 280 2.92 11.06 -2.04
CA ASN A 280 3.00 10.72 -0.61
C ASN A 280 4.35 11.19 -0.03
N HIS A 281 4.62 10.84 1.23
CA HIS A 281 5.85 11.23 1.92
C HIS A 281 7.13 10.83 1.17
N ASP A 282 7.10 9.70 0.45
CA ASP A 282 8.24 9.12 -0.25
C ASP A 282 8.31 9.51 -1.74
N TYR A 283 7.36 10.31 -2.23
CA TYR A 283 7.27 10.71 -3.64
C TYR A 283 8.59 11.27 -4.19
N LEU A 284 9.26 12.14 -3.42
CA LEU A 284 10.55 12.71 -3.83
C LEU A 284 11.62 11.62 -4.01
N TYR A 285 11.64 10.63 -3.13
CA TYR A 285 12.56 9.49 -3.23
C TYR A 285 12.25 8.66 -4.48
N TYR A 286 10.98 8.39 -4.76
CA TYR A 286 10.53 7.66 -5.95
C TYR A 286 10.93 8.37 -7.25
N ALA A 287 10.63 9.67 -7.36
CA ALA A 287 10.97 10.49 -8.50
C ALA A 287 12.50 10.59 -8.71
N THR A 288 13.26 10.71 -7.62
CA THR A 288 14.73 10.72 -7.68
C THR A 288 15.28 9.41 -8.25
N ASN A 289 14.76 8.26 -7.81
CA ASN A 289 15.18 6.96 -8.32
C ASN A 289 14.83 6.76 -9.81
N LEU A 290 13.64 7.20 -10.24
CA LEU A 290 13.27 7.20 -11.66
C LEU A 290 14.21 8.11 -12.48
N GLY A 291 14.47 9.34 -12.03
CA GLY A 291 15.41 10.25 -12.67
C GLY A 291 16.79 9.62 -12.86
N ALA A 292 17.31 8.97 -11.82
CA ALA A 292 18.59 8.26 -11.89
C ALA A 292 18.62 7.13 -12.93
N VAL A 293 17.52 6.39 -13.09
CA VAL A 293 17.40 5.34 -14.12
C VAL A 293 17.29 5.95 -15.52
N LEU A 294 16.50 7.01 -15.70
CA LEU A 294 16.37 7.72 -16.98
C LEU A 294 17.70 8.30 -17.45
N LEU A 295 18.51 8.87 -16.54
CA LEU A 295 19.85 9.35 -16.85
C LEU A 295 20.78 8.22 -17.34
N ARG A 296 20.70 7.02 -16.73
CA ARG A 296 21.46 5.84 -17.19
C ARG A 296 21.03 5.37 -18.59
N GLN A 297 19.77 5.60 -18.97
CA GLN A 297 19.25 5.34 -20.32
C GLN A 297 19.52 6.49 -21.31
N GLN A 298 20.25 7.53 -20.93
CA GLN A 298 20.48 8.72 -21.76
C GLN A 298 19.17 9.44 -22.15
N LYS A 299 18.17 9.41 -21.27
CA LYS A 299 16.90 10.14 -21.42
C LYS A 299 16.91 11.41 -20.57
N GLN A 300 17.86 12.31 -20.84
CA GLN A 300 18.11 13.47 -19.96
C GLN A 300 16.92 14.42 -19.89
N GLN A 301 16.23 14.63 -21.01
CA GLN A 301 15.07 15.52 -21.06
C GLN A 301 13.90 14.99 -20.20
N GLU A 302 13.57 13.70 -20.33
CA GLU A 302 12.54 13.05 -19.49
C GLU A 302 12.93 13.08 -18.01
N ALA A 303 14.20 12.80 -17.70
CA ALA A 303 14.71 12.88 -16.33
C ALA A 303 14.51 14.28 -15.74
N LEU A 304 14.87 15.32 -16.50
CA LEU A 304 14.72 16.71 -16.07
C LEU A 304 13.25 17.08 -15.82
N GLU A 305 12.32 16.59 -16.66
CA GLU A 305 10.89 16.83 -16.50
C GLU A 305 10.35 16.20 -15.20
N VAL A 306 10.65 14.93 -14.96
CA VAL A 306 10.29 14.22 -13.71
C VAL A 306 10.84 14.96 -12.49
N MET A 307 12.10 15.39 -12.54
CA MET A 307 12.71 16.07 -11.41
C MET A 307 12.16 17.48 -11.20
N LYS A 308 11.82 18.22 -12.27
CA LYS A 308 11.15 19.52 -12.16
C LYS A 308 9.79 19.40 -11.48
N GLU A 309 9.03 18.35 -11.79
CA GLU A 309 7.74 18.08 -11.14
C GLU A 309 7.89 17.79 -9.65
N ALA A 310 8.96 17.10 -9.25
CA ALA A 310 9.27 16.79 -7.86
C ALA A 310 9.99 17.91 -7.09
N TYR A 311 10.43 18.97 -7.77
CA TYR A 311 11.15 20.09 -7.18
C TYR A 311 10.41 20.79 -6.01
N PRO A 312 9.08 21.00 -6.03
CA PRO A 312 8.35 21.54 -4.88
C PRO A 312 8.54 20.70 -3.61
N GLU A 313 8.55 19.36 -3.73
CA GLU A 313 8.70 18.47 -2.58
C GLU A 313 10.12 18.47 -2.02
N MET A 314 11.12 18.66 -2.89
CA MET A 314 12.51 18.86 -2.47
C MET A 314 12.69 20.09 -1.58
N LYS A 315 11.93 21.17 -1.82
CA LYS A 315 12.04 22.39 -1.00
C LYS A 315 11.57 22.20 0.43
N VAL A 316 10.55 21.36 0.64
CA VAL A 316 9.88 21.20 1.93
C VAL A 316 10.37 19.98 2.72
N THR A 317 11.04 19.02 2.07
CA THR A 317 11.54 17.83 2.77
C THR A 317 12.61 18.19 3.80
N LYS A 318 12.53 17.53 4.96
CA LYS A 318 13.56 17.56 6.02
C LYS A 318 14.55 16.41 5.91
N ASN A 319 14.31 15.44 5.02
CA ASN A 319 15.19 14.29 4.83
C ASN A 319 16.40 14.69 3.98
N LEU A 320 17.53 14.96 4.64
CA LEU A 320 18.78 15.36 3.98
C LEU A 320 19.31 14.31 3.00
N HIS A 321 19.16 13.02 3.31
CA HIS A 321 19.63 11.94 2.44
C HIS A 321 18.90 11.98 1.09
N THR A 322 17.57 12.06 1.11
CA THR A 322 16.76 12.19 -0.11
C THR A 322 17.06 13.49 -0.86
N LYS A 323 17.26 14.59 -0.12
CA LYS A 323 17.57 15.91 -0.71
C LYS A 323 18.91 15.92 -1.44
N ILE A 324 19.95 15.35 -0.84
CA ILE A 324 21.28 15.23 -1.47
C ILE A 324 21.18 14.36 -2.73
N GLY A 325 20.48 13.22 -2.66
CA GLY A 325 20.25 12.35 -3.81
C GLY A 325 19.55 13.09 -4.95
N PHE A 326 18.49 13.85 -4.66
CA PHE A 326 17.80 14.65 -5.67
C PHE A 326 18.72 15.69 -6.30
N VAL A 327 19.44 16.49 -5.51
CA VAL A 327 20.32 17.54 -6.05
C VAL A 327 21.42 16.96 -6.93
N ALA A 328 21.99 15.80 -6.56
CA ALA A 328 23.06 15.15 -7.30
C ALA A 328 22.65 14.67 -8.69
N PHE A 329 21.38 14.33 -8.92
CA PHE A 329 20.88 13.95 -10.24
C PHE A 329 20.26 15.11 -11.03
N TYR A 330 19.90 16.21 -10.33
CA TYR A 330 19.26 17.36 -10.95
C TYR A 330 20.25 18.30 -11.64
N ILE A 331 21.46 18.43 -11.07
CA ILE A 331 22.59 19.17 -11.63
C ILE A 331 23.31 18.28 -12.64
#